data_AF-A0A1M7MS96-F1
#
_entry.id   AF-A0A1M7MS96-F1
#
_cell.length_a   1.000
_cell.length_b   1.000
_cell.length_c   1.000
_cell.angle_alpha   90.00
_cell.angle_beta   90.00
_cell.angle_gamma   90.00
#
_symmetry.space_group_name_H-M   'P 1'
#
loop_
_entity.id
_entity.type
_entity.pdbx_description
1 polymer ?
#
loop_
_entity_poly.entity_id
_entity_poly.type
_entity_poly.pdbx_seq_one_letter_code
_entity_poly.pdbx_strand_id
1 'polypeptide(L)'
;MSKIEAELKENIDDHSQNIIVSQIEVLLNYCTRFYSRQFITRKNTNNSVVVQIEKILSTYFQGGAEKRLPTVKDLAEQVFLSPGYLSDLLKKETGKTRRTIFIFI
;
A
#
# COMPACT_ATOMS: atom_id res chain seq x y z
N MET A 1 3.16 8.63 -21.90
CA MET A 1 4.02 7.89 -22.85
C MET A 1 4.42 8.75 -24.04
N SER A 2 3.47 9.35 -24.78
CA SER A 2 3.77 10.05 -26.06
C SER A 2 4.86 11.12 -26.01
N LYS A 3 5.03 11.83 -24.88
CA LYS A 3 6.08 12.86 -24.74
C LYS A 3 7.50 12.28 -24.64
N ILE A 4 7.68 11.14 -23.96
CA ILE A 4 9.00 10.47 -23.89
C ILE A 4 9.35 9.89 -25.27
N GLU A 5 8.37 9.28 -25.94
CA GLU A 5 8.57 8.72 -27.28
C GLU A 5 8.82 9.78 -28.34
N ALA A 6 8.26 10.99 -28.18
CA ALA A 6 8.56 12.13 -29.04
C ALA A 6 9.99 12.63 -28.80
N GLU A 7 10.39 12.81 -27.54
CA GLU A 7 11.74 13.28 -27.17
C GLU A 7 12.83 12.29 -27.62
N LEU A 8 12.54 10.99 -27.60
CA LEU A 8 13.45 9.94 -28.08
C LEU A 8 13.59 9.88 -29.61
N LYS A 9 12.69 10.53 -30.37
CA LYS A 9 12.72 10.58 -31.84
C LYS A 9 13.37 11.85 -32.38
N GLU A 10 13.55 12.86 -31.53
CA GLU A 10 14.26 14.11 -31.86
C GLU A 10 15.78 13.91 -31.74
N ASN A 11 16.56 14.82 -32.33
CA ASN A 11 18.02 14.77 -32.18
C ASN A 11 18.42 15.08 -30.73
N ILE A 12 19.24 14.20 -30.15
CA ILE A 12 19.71 14.34 -28.77
C ILE A 12 20.57 15.59 -28.66
N ASP A 13 20.14 16.54 -27.84
CA ASP A 13 20.88 17.72 -27.42
C ASP A 13 21.21 17.66 -25.91
N ASP A 14 21.99 18.63 -25.41
CA ASP A 14 22.41 18.69 -24.00
C ASP A 14 21.21 18.77 -23.02
N HIS A 15 20.02 19.20 -23.46
CA HIS A 15 18.83 19.31 -22.64
C HIS A 15 17.88 18.10 -22.72
N SER A 16 17.95 17.31 -23.79
CA SER A 16 17.11 16.13 -24.02
C SER A 16 17.10 15.16 -22.83
N GLN A 17 18.26 14.91 -22.21
CA GLN A 17 18.36 14.03 -21.03
C GLN A 17 17.55 14.56 -19.84
N ASN A 18 17.65 15.85 -19.54
CA ASN A 18 16.93 16.47 -18.43
C ASN A 18 15.42 16.46 -18.66
N ILE A 19 14.97 16.62 -19.91
CA ILE A 19 13.54 16.56 -20.28
C ILE A 19 13.01 15.14 -20.08
N ILE A 20 13.74 14.12 -20.53
CA ILE A 20 13.37 12.71 -20.34
C ILE A 20 13.26 12.37 -18.85
N VAL A 21 14.25 12.77 -18.03
CA VAL A 21 14.23 12.55 -16.58
C VAL A 21 13.01 13.21 -15.95
N SER A 22 12.73 14.47 -16.28
CA SER A 22 11.55 15.20 -15.78
C SER A 22 10.24 14.51 -16.18
N GLN A 23 10.18 13.97 -17.39
CA GLN A 23 8.99 13.29 -17.88
C GLN A 23 8.75 11.93 -17.20
N ILE A 24 9.82 11.21 -16.84
CA ILE A 24 9.78 10.01 -16.00
C ILE A 24 9.32 10.38 -14.59
N GLU A 25 9.84 11.47 -14.01
CA GLU A 25 9.43 11.94 -12.68
C GLU A 25 7.92 12.23 -12.64
N VAL A 26 7.39 12.93 -13.65
CA VAL A 26 5.95 13.18 -13.78
C VAL A 26 5.15 11.87 -13.84
N LEU A 27 5.65 10.87 -14.58
CA LEU A 27 4.99 9.56 -14.66
C LEU A 27 4.97 8.86 -13.28
N LEU A 28 6.11 8.84 -12.58
CA LEU A 28 6.21 8.26 -11.23
C LEU A 28 5.30 8.98 -10.24
N ASN A 29 5.15 10.30 -10.37
CA ASN A 29 4.21 11.09 -9.58
C ASN A 29 2.75 10.68 -9.84
N TYR A 30 2.37 10.41 -11.09
CA TYR A 30 1.05 9.87 -11.40
C TYR A 30 0.83 8.48 -10.79
N CYS A 31 1.81 7.58 -10.85
CA CYS A 31 1.75 6.27 -10.20
C CYS A 31 1.56 6.41 -8.69
N THR A 32 2.34 7.28 -8.05
CA THR A 32 2.26 7.56 -6.60
C THR A 32 0.89 8.14 -6.23
N ARG A 33 0.37 9.06 -7.04
CA ARG A 33 -0.97 9.64 -6.84
C ARG A 33 -2.07 8.59 -7.00
N PHE A 34 -1.97 7.70 -7.99
CA PHE A 34 -2.92 6.62 -8.21
C PHE A 34 -2.94 5.65 -7.01
N TYR A 35 -1.77 5.21 -6.57
CA TYR A 35 -1.61 4.36 -5.38
C TYR A 35 -2.20 5.04 -4.13
N SER A 36 -1.89 6.32 -3.92
CA SER A 36 -2.40 7.10 -2.80
C SER A 36 -3.92 7.26 -2.81
N ARG A 37 -4.51 7.43 -4.00
CA ARG A 37 -5.97 7.54 -4.18
C ARG A 37 -6.71 6.26 -3.83
N GLN A 38 -6.13 5.07 -4.03
CA GLN A 38 -6.77 3.80 -3.63
C GLN A 38 -7.19 3.82 -2.16
N PHE A 39 -6.44 4.49 -1.29
CA PHE A 39 -6.81 4.64 0.12
C PHE A 39 -7.95 5.63 0.37
N ILE A 40 -8.11 6.65 -0.48
CA ILE A 40 -9.14 7.68 -0.33
C ILE A 40 -10.47 7.15 -0.90
N THR A 41 -10.48 6.66 -2.14
CA THR A 41 -11.71 6.17 -2.78
C THR A 41 -12.20 4.86 -2.20
N ARG A 42 -11.33 4.03 -1.62
CA ARG A 42 -11.72 2.79 -0.95
C ARG A 42 -11.81 2.93 0.57
N LYS A 43 -11.92 4.14 1.12
CA LYS A 43 -11.92 4.35 2.58
C LYS A 43 -12.94 3.47 3.30
N ASN A 44 -14.16 3.35 2.78
CA ASN A 44 -15.20 2.49 3.38
C ASN A 44 -14.84 0.99 3.31
N THR A 45 -14.34 0.53 2.17
CA THR A 45 -13.88 -0.87 1.99
C THR A 45 -12.67 -1.16 2.87
N ASN A 46 -11.71 -0.23 2.96
CA ASN A 46 -10.52 -0.34 3.79
C ASN A 46 -10.89 -0.37 5.27
N ASN A 47 -11.83 0.48 5.71
CA ASN A 47 -12.34 0.46 7.08
C ASN A 47 -13.04 -0.87 7.39
N SER A 48 -13.83 -1.41 6.46
CA SER A 48 -14.41 -2.74 6.61
C SER A 48 -13.35 -3.84 6.74
N VAL A 49 -12.25 -3.76 5.99
CA VAL A 49 -11.10 -4.69 6.12
C VAL A 49 -10.44 -4.56 7.49
N VAL A 50 -10.25 -3.33 8.01
CA VAL A 50 -9.70 -3.11 9.37
C VAL A 50 -10.61 -3.76 10.42
N VAL A 51 -11.93 -3.54 10.34
CA VAL A 51 -12.90 -4.14 11.27
C VAL A 51 -12.90 -5.67 11.17
N GLN A 52 -12.76 -6.23 9.97
CA GLN A 52 -12.62 -7.69 9.79
C GLN A 52 -11.36 -8.22 10.48
N ILE A 53 -10.24 -7.51 10.38
CA ILE A 53 -8.98 -7.90 11.04
C ILE A 53 -9.11 -7.79 12.56
N GLU A 54 -9.71 -6.73 13.09
CA GLU A 54 -9.97 -6.60 14.52
C GLU A 54 -10.84 -7.74 15.04
N LYS A 55 -11.84 -8.18 14.26
CA LYS A 55 -12.69 -9.33 14.60
C LYS A 55 -11.90 -10.63 14.58
N ILE A 56 -11.08 -10.87 13.54
CA ILE A 56 -10.23 -12.07 13.43
C ILE A 56 -9.27 -12.13 14.62
N LEU A 57 -8.60 -11.02 14.95
CA LEU A 57 -7.71 -10.93 16.10
C LEU A 57 -8.47 -11.17 17.41
N SER A 58 -9.62 -10.52 17.62
CA SER A 58 -10.43 -10.69 18.83
C SER A 58 -10.86 -12.16 19.03
N THR A 59 -11.27 -12.84 17.96
CA THR A 59 -11.60 -14.28 18.00
C THR A 59 -10.35 -15.13 18.27
N TYR A 60 -9.19 -14.75 17.71
CA TYR A 60 -7.93 -15.46 17.94
C TYR A 60 -7.50 -15.41 19.43
N PHE A 61 -7.60 -14.24 20.06
CA PHE A 61 -7.25 -14.05 21.47
C PHE A 61 -8.27 -14.64 22.44
N GLN A 62 -9.56 -14.69 22.07
CA GLN A 62 -10.59 -15.36 22.87
C GLN A 62 -10.45 -16.90 22.87
N GLY A 63 -9.78 -17.48 21.87
CA GLY A 63 -9.65 -18.92 21.68
C GLY A 63 -8.58 -19.63 22.52
N GLY A 64 -7.92 -18.93 23.45
CA GLY A 64 -6.89 -19.49 24.33
C GLY A 64 -5.46 -19.25 23.83
N ALA A 65 -4.59 -18.88 24.77
CA ALA A 65 -3.23 -18.35 24.56
C ALA A 65 -2.18 -19.34 23.99
N GLU A 66 -2.58 -20.55 23.57
CA GLU A 66 -1.66 -21.57 23.05
C GLU A 66 -1.46 -21.50 21.53
N LYS A 67 -2.21 -20.64 20.82
CA LYS A 67 -2.05 -20.46 19.38
C LYS A 67 -0.97 -19.42 19.07
N ARG A 68 -0.02 -19.79 18.20
CA ARG A 68 1.05 -18.90 17.69
C ARG A 68 0.46 -17.58 17.21
N LEU A 69 1.11 -16.44 17.48
CA LEU A 69 0.67 -15.13 16.98
C LEU A 69 0.46 -15.18 15.46
N PRO A 70 -0.72 -14.76 14.95
CA PRO A 70 -0.99 -14.79 13.51
C PRO A 70 -0.03 -13.85 12.78
N THR A 71 0.55 -14.30 11.67
CA THR A 71 1.47 -13.46 10.90
C THR A 71 0.68 -12.46 10.05
N VAL A 72 1.28 -11.33 9.67
CA VAL A 72 0.70 -10.39 8.67
C VAL A 72 0.33 -11.12 7.38
N LYS A 73 1.09 -12.16 7.00
CA LYS A 73 0.81 -12.99 5.83
C LYS A 73 -0.51 -13.75 5.98
N ASP A 74 -0.73 -14.36 7.15
CA ASP A 74 -1.93 -15.13 7.46
C ASP A 74 -3.18 -14.23 7.50
N LEU A 75 -3.04 -13.02 8.04
CA LEU A 75 -4.12 -12.02 8.03
C LEU A 75 -4.42 -11.51 6.62
N ALA A 76 -3.37 -11.24 5.83
CA ALA A 76 -3.50 -10.73 4.46
C ALA A 76 -4.21 -11.74 3.54
N GLU A 77 -3.94 -13.02 3.73
CA GLU A 77 -4.59 -14.11 3.00
C GLU A 77 -6.08 -14.21 3.31
N GLN A 78 -6.49 -14.00 4.57
CA GLN A 78 -7.90 -14.02 4.99
C GLN A 78 -8.72 -12.84 4.46
N VAL A 79 -8.09 -11.71 4.16
CA VAL A 79 -8.77 -10.51 3.61
C VAL A 79 -8.48 -10.31 2.11
N PHE A 80 -7.88 -11.29 1.44
CA PHE A 80 -7.54 -11.26 0.01
C PHE A 80 -6.70 -10.03 -0.41
N LEU A 81 -5.76 -9.62 0.44
CA LEU A 81 -4.84 -8.51 0.17
C LEU A 81 -3.39 -8.98 0.13
N SER A 82 -2.53 -8.23 -0.55
CA SER A 82 -1.10 -8.47 -0.43
C SER A 82 -0.63 -8.04 0.97
N PRO A 83 0.34 -8.76 1.58
CA PRO A 83 0.90 -8.39 2.88
C PRO A 83 1.43 -6.95 2.90
N GLY A 84 2.01 -6.48 1.80
CA GLY A 84 2.48 -5.10 1.66
C GLY A 84 1.34 -4.08 1.70
N TYR A 85 0.29 -4.28 0.90
CA TYR A 85 -0.86 -3.37 0.90
C TYR A 85 -1.57 -3.36 2.26
N LEU A 86 -1.73 -4.51 2.90
CA LEU A 86 -2.30 -4.59 4.25
C LEU A 86 -1.47 -3.80 5.27
N SER A 87 -0.14 -3.89 5.15
CA SER A 87 0.79 -3.15 6.02
C SER A 87 0.59 -1.64 5.94
N ASP A 88 0.48 -1.13 4.71
CA ASP A 88 0.31 0.30 4.45
C ASP A 88 -1.10 0.78 4.84
N LEU A 89 -2.11 -0.06 4.63
CA LEU A 89 -3.50 0.20 5.02
C LEU A 89 -3.64 0.31 6.54
N LEU A 90 -3.09 -0.64 7.30
CA LEU A 90 -3.09 -0.59 8.76
C LEU A 90 -2.35 0.65 9.27
N LYS A 91 -1.18 0.96 8.71
CA LYS A 91 -0.41 2.16 9.08
C LYS A 91 -1.21 3.46 8.85
N LYS A 92 -1.99 3.51 7.76
CA LYS A 92 -2.74 4.70 7.37
C LYS A 92 -4.05 4.89 8.16
N GLU A 93 -4.75 3.82 8.48
CA GLU A 93 -6.02 3.88 9.23
C GLU A 93 -5.80 3.92 10.76
N THR A 94 -4.81 3.19 11.28
CA THR A 94 -4.59 3.10 12.74
C THR A 94 -3.52 4.05 13.27
N GLY A 95 -2.71 4.65 12.38
CA GLY A 95 -1.54 5.47 12.75
C GLY A 95 -0.40 4.70 13.45
N LYS A 96 -0.60 3.41 13.76
CA LYS A 96 0.39 2.53 14.41
C LYS A 96 1.12 1.71 13.36
N THR A 97 2.42 1.53 13.57
CA THR A 97 3.24 0.72 12.66
C THR A 97 3.01 -0.77 12.98
N ARG A 98 3.05 -1.65 11.98
CA ARG A 98 2.83 -3.11 12.10
C ARG A 98 3.37 -3.78 13.37
N ARG A 99 4.60 -3.45 13.77
CA ARG A 99 5.22 -3.99 14.99
C ARG A 99 4.41 -3.63 16.24
N THR A 100 3.93 -2.39 16.32
CA THR A 100 3.18 -1.89 17.47
C THR A 100 1.79 -2.49 17.57
N ILE A 101 1.11 -2.75 16.45
CA ILE A 101 -0.24 -3.35 16.46
C ILE A 101 -0.21 -4.77 17.05
N PHE A 102 0.83 -5.54 16.71
CA PHE A 102 1.05 -6.88 17.27
C PHE A 102 1.66 -6.91 18.68
N ILE A 103 2.12 -5.76 19.19
CA ILE A 103 2.70 -5.64 20.54
C ILE A 103 1.66 -5.13 21.57
N PHE A 104 0.56 -4.53 21.12
CA PHE A 104 -0.46 -3.91 21.99
C PHE A 104 -1.81 -4.65 22.02
N ILE A 105 -1.88 -5.85 21.44
CA ILE A 105 -2.99 -6.80 21.60
C ILE A 105 -2.37 -8.10 22.13
#